data_AF-W0LKW1-F1
#
_entry.id   AF-W0LKW1-F1
#
_cell.length_a   1.000
_cell.length_b   1.000
_cell.length_c   1.000
_cell.angle_alpha   90.00
_cell.angle_beta   90.00
_cell.angle_gamma   90.00
#
_symmetry.space_group_name_H-M   'P 1'
#
loop_
_entity.id
_entity.type
_entity.pdbx_description
1 polymer ?
#
loop_
_entity_poly.entity_id
_entity_poly.type
_entity_poly.pdbx_seq_one_letter_code
_entity_poly.pdbx_strand_id
1 'polypeptide(L)'
;MKKAKSVTRLLLESGFSKQDILFFKKQSKKPGIDYKKEIYLSGKAALKTISMLLVLLIIWIIWSLIAKTIEDTLIIVFLFSIITFFSLILKKNRDYIKALIYFLKYNQLF
;
A
#
# COMPACT_ATOMS: atom_id res chain seq x y z
N MET A 1 -3.23 35.41 -2.71
CA MET A 1 -2.31 34.47 -3.39
C MET A 1 -2.18 33.18 -2.59
N LYS A 2 -2.77 32.06 -3.03
CA LYS A 2 -2.57 30.75 -2.37
C LYS A 2 -1.10 30.39 -2.50
N LYS A 3 -0.32 30.48 -1.41
CA LYS A 3 1.10 30.09 -1.39
C LYS A 3 1.21 28.67 -1.93
N ALA A 4 2.08 28.47 -2.94
CA ALA A 4 2.40 27.14 -3.44
C ALA A 4 2.82 26.27 -2.24
N LYS A 5 1.99 25.29 -1.86
CA LYS A 5 2.31 24.38 -0.75
C LYS A 5 3.55 23.59 -1.14
N SER A 6 4.58 23.65 -0.31
CA SER A 6 5.78 22.81 -0.47
C SER A 6 5.37 21.32 -0.55
N VAL A 7 5.97 20.56 -1.46
CA VAL A 7 5.73 19.11 -1.65
C VAL A 7 5.84 18.35 -0.32
N THR A 8 6.80 18.72 0.52
CA THR A 8 7.00 18.15 1.86
C THR A 8 5.78 18.35 2.76
N ARG A 9 5.15 19.54 2.70
CA ARG A 9 3.96 19.87 3.48
C ARG A 9 2.76 19.08 3.01
N LEU A 10 2.58 18.94 1.69
CA LEU A 10 1.53 18.11 1.09
C LEU A 10 1.66 16.64 1.52
N LEU A 11 2.87 16.11 1.56
CA LEU A 11 3.11 14.72 1.99
C LEU A 11 2.78 14.47 3.46
N LEU A 12 3.19 15.39 4.34
CA LEU A 12 2.83 15.33 5.76
C LEU A 12 1.31 15.41 5.95
N GLU A 13 0.64 16.33 5.24
CA GLU A 13 -0.82 16.46 5.26
C GLU A 13 -1.55 15.22 4.69
N SER A 14 -0.88 14.41 3.86
CA SER A 14 -1.41 13.14 3.35
C SER A 14 -1.09 11.94 4.25
N GLY A 15 -0.42 12.15 5.38
CA GLY A 15 -0.14 11.12 6.38
C GLY A 15 1.18 10.36 6.17
N PHE A 16 2.08 10.85 5.32
CA PHE A 16 3.45 10.31 5.24
C PHE A 16 4.28 10.75 6.45
N SER A 17 5.12 9.85 6.96
CA SER A 17 6.05 10.19 8.03
C SER A 17 7.25 10.97 7.50
N LYS A 18 7.98 11.66 8.39
CA LYS A 18 9.26 12.32 8.02
C LYS A 18 10.29 11.33 7.47
N GLN A 19 10.26 10.07 7.95
CA GLN A 19 11.15 9.00 7.46
C GLN A 19 10.80 8.60 6.03
N ASP A 20 9.51 8.46 5.70
CA ASP A 20 9.04 8.17 4.33
C ASP A 20 9.47 9.28 3.37
N ILE A 21 9.34 10.52 3.79
CA ILE A 21 9.79 11.69 3.01
C ILE A 21 11.31 11.64 2.79
N LEU A 22 12.10 11.36 3.83
CA LEU A 22 13.54 11.21 3.66
C LEU A 22 13.90 10.07 2.70
N PHE A 23 13.15 8.96 2.74
CA PHE A 23 13.31 7.84 1.82
C PHE A 23 13.04 8.24 0.37
N PHE A 24 11.90 8.88 0.09
CA PHE A 24 11.59 9.37 -1.26
C PHE A 24 12.62 10.40 -1.74
N LYS A 25 13.09 11.28 -0.87
CA LYS A 25 14.13 12.27 -1.20
C LYS A 25 15.49 11.63 -1.52
N LYS A 26 15.83 10.50 -0.88
CA LYS A 26 17.02 9.73 -1.22
C LYS A 26 16.87 9.03 -2.57
N GLN A 27 15.69 8.49 -2.87
CA GLN A 27 15.41 7.84 -4.15
C GLN A 27 15.40 8.84 -5.33
N SER A 28 14.82 10.03 -5.13
CA SER A 28 14.73 11.08 -6.14
C SER A 28 16.04 11.83 -6.40
N LYS A 29 17.09 11.61 -5.59
CA LYS A 29 18.44 12.15 -5.87
C LYS A 29 19.15 11.42 -7.00
N LYS A 30 18.63 10.26 -7.41
CA LYS A 30 19.11 9.57 -8.61
C LYS A 30 18.71 10.39 -9.85
N PRO A 31 19.64 10.63 -10.79
CA PRO A 31 19.33 11.44 -11.99
C PRO A 31 18.15 10.84 -12.75
N GLY A 32 17.15 11.68 -13.05
CA GLY A 32 15.95 11.30 -13.82
C GLY A 32 14.74 10.80 -13.00
N ILE A 33 14.80 10.78 -11.67
CA ILE A 33 13.69 10.30 -10.82
C ILE A 33 12.99 11.49 -10.13
N ASP A 34 11.81 11.86 -10.62
CA ASP A 34 10.94 12.84 -9.96
C ASP A 34 10.25 12.23 -8.73
N TYR A 35 10.15 13.03 -7.68
CA TYR A 35 9.53 12.70 -6.40
C TYR A 35 8.08 12.20 -6.57
N LYS A 36 7.34 12.79 -7.52
CA LYS A 36 5.95 12.40 -7.82
C LYS A 36 5.86 11.00 -8.43
N LYS A 37 6.83 10.66 -9.27
CA LYS A 37 6.89 9.36 -9.94
C LYS A 37 7.12 8.23 -8.93
N GLU A 38 7.97 8.45 -7.94
CA GLU A 38 8.21 7.49 -6.85
C GLU A 38 6.96 7.24 -6.00
N ILE A 39 6.21 8.29 -5.65
CA ILE A 39 4.96 8.14 -4.89
C ILE A 39 3.90 7.39 -5.71
N TYR A 40 3.79 7.69 -7.00
CA TYR A 40 2.89 6.97 -7.91
C TYR A 40 3.25 5.48 -8.01
N LEU A 41 4.54 5.18 -8.21
CA LEU A 41 5.04 3.82 -8.31
C LEU A 41 4.82 3.04 -7.00
N SER A 42 5.03 3.69 -5.86
CA SER A 42 4.73 3.10 -4.54
C SER A 42 3.25 2.75 -4.39
N GLY A 43 2.34 3.65 -4.78
CA GLY A 43 0.90 3.39 -4.76
C GLY A 43 0.49 2.27 -5.71
N LYS A 44 1.00 2.28 -6.95
CA LYS A 44 0.74 1.24 -7.96
C LYS A 44 1.26 -0.12 -7.51
N ALA A 45 2.44 -0.18 -6.90
CA ALA A 45 3.01 -1.39 -6.34
C ALA A 45 2.15 -1.92 -5.19
N ALA A 46 1.70 -1.05 -4.27
CA ALA A 46 0.81 -1.42 -3.18
C ALA A 46 -0.51 -2.03 -3.71
N LEU A 47 -1.14 -1.39 -4.70
CA LEU A 47 -2.36 -1.89 -5.34
C LEU A 47 -2.15 -3.27 -6.00
N LYS A 48 -1.04 -3.44 -6.74
CA LYS A 48 -0.69 -4.73 -7.35
C LYS A 48 -0.47 -5.82 -6.30
N THR A 49 0.15 -5.49 -5.17
CA THR A 49 0.33 -6.44 -4.06
C THR A 49 -1.02 -6.82 -3.45
N ILE A 50 -1.91 -5.85 -3.21
CA ILE A 50 -3.26 -6.11 -2.66
C ILE A 50 -4.07 -7.01 -3.60
N SER A 51 -4.06 -6.73 -4.92
CA SER A 51 -4.80 -7.54 -5.88
C SER A 51 -4.25 -8.97 -5.99
N MET A 52 -2.93 -9.13 -6.03
CA MET A 52 -2.29 -10.45 -6.06
C MET A 52 -2.60 -11.26 -4.79
N LEU A 53 -2.56 -10.61 -3.63
CA LEU A 53 -2.93 -11.21 -2.36
C LEU A 53 -4.41 -11.67 -2.39
N LEU A 54 -5.34 -10.81 -2.82
CA LEU A 54 -6.76 -11.17 -2.93
C LEU A 54 -7.00 -12.39 -3.82
N VAL A 55 -6.32 -12.47 -4.97
CA VAL A 55 -6.42 -13.62 -5.87
C VAL A 55 -5.95 -14.90 -5.19
N LEU A 56 -4.80 -14.86 -4.49
CA LEU A 56 -4.30 -16.01 -3.73
C LEU A 56 -5.29 -16.46 -2.65
N LEU A 57 -5.91 -15.52 -1.93
CA LEU A 57 -6.91 -15.83 -0.91
C LEU A 57 -8.12 -16.55 -1.51
N ILE A 58 -8.63 -16.09 -2.66
CA ILE A 58 -9.78 -16.70 -3.33
C ILE A 58 -9.47 -18.14 -3.76
N ILE A 59 -8.31 -18.35 -4.41
CA ILE A 59 -7.87 -19.69 -4.83
C ILE A 59 -7.78 -20.63 -3.62
N TRP A 60 -7.23 -20.13 -2.52
CA TRP A 60 -7.03 -20.90 -1.30
C TRP A 60 -8.36 -21.25 -0.61
N ILE A 61 -9.32 -20.32 -0.55
CA ILE A 61 -10.67 -20.57 -0.04
C ILE A 61 -11.38 -21.65 -0.87
N ILE A 62 -11.30 -21.57 -2.20
CA ILE A 62 -11.90 -22.58 -3.10
C ILE A 62 -11.27 -23.95 -2.84
N TRP A 63 -9.94 -24.02 -2.75
CA TRP A 63 -9.23 -25.26 -2.46
C TRP A 63 -9.64 -25.87 -1.11
N SER A 64 -9.72 -25.04 -0.07
CA SER A 64 -10.13 -25.43 1.28
C SER A 64 -11.57 -25.95 1.33
N LEU A 65 -12.48 -25.46 0.49
CA LEU A 65 -13.87 -25.92 0.45
C LEU A 65 -14.03 -27.26 -0.27
N ILE A 66 -13.16 -27.54 -1.25
CA ILE A 66 -13.17 -28.79 -2.03
C ILE A 66 -12.48 -29.91 -1.23
N ALA A 67 -11.38 -29.61 -0.55
CA ALA A 67 -10.66 -30.55 0.30
C ALA A 67 -11.41 -30.76 1.63
N LYS A 68 -12.51 -31.51 1.61
CA LYS A 68 -13.24 -31.94 2.83
C LYS A 68 -12.41 -32.96 3.62
N THR A 69 -11.38 -32.49 4.30
CA THR A 69 -10.66 -33.14 5.42
C THR A 69 -9.55 -32.17 5.79
N ILE A 70 -9.83 -31.23 6.68
CA ILE A 70 -8.80 -30.32 7.19
C ILE A 70 -8.61 -30.68 8.65
N GLU A 71 -7.48 -31.30 8.96
CA GLU A 71 -7.05 -31.55 10.34
C GLU A 71 -6.91 -30.23 11.10
N ASP A 72 -7.22 -30.22 12.40
CA ASP A 72 -7.28 -29.02 13.24
C ASP A 72 -5.99 -28.16 13.18
N THR A 73 -4.84 -28.79 12.95
CA THR A 73 -3.55 -28.11 12.77
C THR A 73 -3.52 -27.20 11.53
N LEU A 74 -4.12 -27.63 10.41
CA LEU A 74 -4.21 -26.82 9.19
C LEU A 74 -5.17 -25.64 9.34
N ILE A 75 -6.20 -25.77 10.19
CA ILE A 75 -7.13 -24.67 10.52
C ILE A 75 -6.41 -23.57 11.32
N ILE A 76 -5.55 -23.93 12.27
CA ILE A 76 -4.78 -22.96 13.07
C ILE A 76 -3.75 -22.23 12.19
N VAL A 77 -3.04 -22.96 11.33
CA VAL A 77 -2.10 -22.38 10.35
C VAL A 77 -2.84 -21.44 9.38
N PHE A 78 -4.05 -21.82 8.97
CA PHE A 78 -4.91 -20.98 8.14
C PHE A 78 -5.34 -19.69 8.83
N LEU A 79 -5.80 -19.76 10.08
CA LEU A 79 -6.17 -18.58 10.86
C LEU A 79 -4.99 -17.60 11.00
N PHE A 80 -3.80 -18.11 11.30
CA PHE A 80 -2.58 -17.29 11.35
C PHE A 80 -2.22 -16.68 10.01
N SER A 81 -2.40 -17.43 8.92
CA SER A 81 -2.17 -16.96 7.55
C SER A 81 -3.14 -15.84 7.19
N ILE A 82 -4.43 -15.98 7.54
CA ILE A 82 -5.45 -14.93 7.36
C ILE A 82 -5.07 -13.68 8.14
N ILE A 83 -4.73 -13.78 9.42
CA ILE A 83 -4.39 -12.62 10.25
C ILE A 83 -3.17 -11.89 9.68
N THR A 84 -2.14 -12.64 9.29
CA THR A 84 -0.92 -12.09 8.67
C THR A 84 -1.25 -11.42 7.33
N PHE A 85 -2.10 -12.05 6.53
CA PHE A 85 -2.57 -11.54 5.25
C PHE A 85 -3.37 -10.24 5.40
N PHE A 86 -4.33 -10.18 6.34
CA PHE A 86 -5.08 -8.97 6.64
C PHE A 86 -4.17 -7.85 7.15
N SER A 87 -3.20 -8.17 8.02
CA SER A 87 -2.20 -7.20 8.49
C SER A 87 -1.39 -6.61 7.32
N LEU A 88 -0.96 -7.44 6.37
CA LEU A 88 -0.26 -7.00 5.16
C LEU A 88 -1.15 -6.15 4.25
N ILE A 89 -2.40 -6.57 4.01
CA ILE A 89 -3.37 -5.80 3.22
C ILE A 89 -3.63 -4.44 3.86
N LEU A 90 -3.86 -4.38 5.18
CA LEU A 90 -4.12 -3.12 5.89
C LEU A 90 -2.94 -2.16 5.77
N LYS A 91 -1.71 -2.67 5.93
CA LYS A 91 -0.49 -1.87 5.76
C LYS A 91 -0.39 -1.33 4.33
N LYS A 92 -0.58 -2.18 3.31
CA LYS A 92 -0.51 -1.78 1.90
C LYS A 92 -1.65 -0.84 1.49
N ASN A 93 -2.87 -1.05 2.00
CA ASN A 93 -4.00 -0.16 1.80
C ASN A 93 -3.73 1.21 2.39
N ARG A 94 -3.16 1.28 3.59
CA ARG A 94 -2.80 2.56 4.22
C ARG A 94 -1.79 3.32 3.37
N ASP A 95 -0.78 2.66 2.82
CA ASP A 95 0.20 3.29 1.94
C ASP A 95 -0.41 3.75 0.61
N TYR A 96 -1.32 2.95 0.04
CA TYR A 96 -2.08 3.33 -1.15
C TYR A 96 -2.99 4.55 -0.91
N ILE A 97 -3.72 4.57 0.20
CA ILE A 97 -4.60 5.69 0.58
C ILE A 97 -3.79 6.98 0.78
N LYS A 98 -2.64 6.92 1.45
CA LYS A 98 -1.75 8.09 1.60
C LYS A 98 -1.30 8.63 0.24
N ALA A 99 -0.92 7.74 -0.68
CA ALA A 99 -0.54 8.12 -2.04
C ALA A 99 -1.72 8.74 -2.81
N LEU A 100 -2.92 8.16 -2.71
CA LEU A 100 -4.13 8.68 -3.34
C LEU A 100 -4.48 10.09 -2.83
N ILE A 101 -4.48 10.29 -1.50
CA ILE A 101 -4.76 11.59 -0.87
C ILE A 101 -3.73 12.63 -1.32
N TYR A 102 -2.45 12.25 -1.43
CA TYR A 102 -1.42 13.12 -1.99
C TYR A 102 -1.73 13.53 -3.44
N PHE A 103 -2.12 12.59 -4.30
CA PHE A 103 -2.48 12.90 -5.69
C PHE A 103 -3.72 13.82 -5.79
N LEU A 104 -4.74 13.57 -4.98
CA LEU A 104 -5.95 14.41 -4.95
C LEU A 104 -5.63 15.85 -4.54
N LYS A 105 -4.86 16.03 -3.46
CA LYS A 105 -4.43 17.36 -2.98
C LYS A 105 -3.47 18.04 -3.96
N TYR A 106 -2.59 17.27 -4.60
CA TYR A 106 -1.63 17.81 -5.58
C TYR A 106 -2.34 18.35 -6.83
N ASN A 107 -3.37 17.66 -7.32
CA ASN A 107 -4.18 18.08 -8.47
C ASN A 107 -5.26 19.12 -8.12
N GLN A 108 -5.26 19.67 -6.89
CA GLN A 108 -6.26 20.63 -6.40
C GLN A 108 -7.72 20.15 -6.53
N LEU A 109 -7.93 18.83 -6.57
CA LEU A 109 -9.27 18.24 -6.49
C LEU A 109 -9.85 18.38 -5.07
N PHE A 110 -9.02 18.82 -4.10
CA PHE A 110 -9.34 19.21 -2.72
C PHE A 110 -8.38 20.31 -2.22
#